data_AF-A0A7Y2BEB3-F1
#
_entry.id   AF-A0A7Y2BEB3-F1
#
_cell.length_a   1.000
_cell.length_b   1.000
_cell.length_c   1.000
_cell.angle_alpha   90.00
_cell.angle_beta   90.00
_cell.angle_gamma   90.00
#
_symmetry.space_group_name_H-M   'P 1'
#
loop_
_entity.id
_entity.type
_entity.pdbx_description
1 polymer ?
#
loop_
_entity_poly.entity_id
_entity_poly.type
_entity_poly.pdbx_seq_one_letter_code
_entity_poly.pdbx_strand_id
1 'polypeptide(L)'
;MDDSECDDENECTTNTCNPFGDLCDTDPVMNETPCGPPGQDGLVLARCENGQCLPDLCLNRDCGDPDGNSCTGVCISPYGFCDDDANLPNGTTCENTGECFNGECLPTIPRCQRDSDCEDFNDCTEDRCQATFCDFDSLPNGTPCGLNGQCFFGGCLDFF
;
A
#
# COMPACT_ATOMS: atom_id res chain seq x y z
N MET A 1 29.87 -17.24 -24.95
CA MET A 1 28.71 -16.38 -25.17
C MET A 1 28.76 -15.25 -24.16
N ASP A 2 28.45 -14.04 -24.59
CA ASP A 2 28.32 -12.85 -23.74
C ASP A 2 26.87 -12.69 -23.29
N ASP A 3 26.59 -12.07 -22.14
CA ASP A 3 25.22 -11.92 -21.61
C ASP A 3 24.27 -11.21 -22.59
N SER A 4 24.83 -10.36 -23.47
CA SER A 4 24.10 -9.71 -24.56
C SER A 4 23.56 -10.66 -25.63
N GLU A 5 24.07 -11.89 -25.73
CA GLU A 5 23.57 -12.94 -26.64
C GLU A 5 22.43 -13.76 -26.02
N CYS A 6 22.22 -13.65 -24.70
CA CYS A 6 21.13 -14.29 -23.98
C CYS A 6 19.91 -13.38 -23.78
N ASP A 7 19.99 -12.12 -24.23
CA ASP A 7 18.90 -11.15 -24.09
C ASP A 7 17.68 -11.55 -24.93
N ASP A 8 16.57 -11.84 -24.27
CA ASP A 8 15.29 -12.23 -24.87
C ASP A 8 14.34 -11.04 -25.11
N GLU A 9 14.84 -9.81 -24.94
CA GLU A 9 14.10 -8.54 -25.07
C GLU A 9 12.89 -8.44 -24.11
N ASN A 10 12.81 -9.31 -23.10
CA ASN A 10 11.76 -9.28 -22.09
C ASN A 10 12.28 -8.63 -20.81
N GLU A 11 11.84 -7.40 -20.56
CA GLU A 11 12.18 -6.64 -19.36
C GLU A 11 11.74 -7.32 -18.04
N CYS A 12 10.86 -8.33 -18.12
CA CYS A 12 10.39 -9.09 -16.98
C CYS A 12 11.19 -10.38 -16.70
N THR A 13 12.27 -10.62 -17.43
CA THR A 13 13.20 -11.72 -17.16
C THR A 13 14.62 -11.18 -17.03
N THR A 14 15.39 -11.75 -16.09
CA THR A 14 16.84 -11.58 -16.07
C THR A 14 17.47 -12.73 -16.83
N ASN A 15 18.28 -12.38 -17.81
CA ASN A 15 18.97 -13.33 -18.67
C ASN A 15 20.39 -13.51 -18.16
N THR A 16 20.74 -14.74 -17.76
CA THR A 16 22.11 -15.09 -17.36
C THR A 16 22.66 -16.12 -18.33
N CYS A 17 23.77 -15.83 -18.99
CA CYS A 17 24.43 -16.84 -19.80
C CYS A 17 25.20 -17.81 -18.91
N ASN A 18 24.98 -19.12 -19.08
CA ASN A 18 25.81 -20.13 -18.45
C ASN A 18 27.07 -20.39 -19.32
N PRO A 19 28.28 -19.98 -18.88
CA PRO A 19 29.48 -20.06 -19.70
C PRO A 19 30.00 -21.49 -19.90
N PHE A 20 29.43 -22.48 -19.19
CA PHE A 20 29.84 -23.88 -19.28
C PHE A 20 28.87 -24.75 -20.08
N GLY A 21 27.72 -24.20 -20.51
CA GLY A 21 26.63 -24.97 -21.11
C GLY A 21 26.10 -24.47 -22.44
N ASP A 22 26.51 -23.30 -22.94
CA ASP A 22 25.90 -22.62 -24.10
C ASP A 22 24.35 -22.55 -23.98
N LEU A 23 23.87 -22.31 -22.76
CA LEU A 23 22.44 -22.23 -22.40
C LEU A 23 22.15 -20.86 -21.79
N CYS A 24 21.02 -20.28 -22.20
CA CYS A 24 20.46 -19.08 -21.58
C CYS A 24 19.53 -19.51 -20.45
N ASP A 25 19.84 -19.10 -19.22
CA ASP A 25 18.92 -19.24 -18.10
C ASP A 25 18.12 -17.94 -17.98
N THR A 26 16.79 -18.05 -17.97
CA THR A 26 15.87 -16.93 -17.80
C THR A 26 15.13 -17.07 -16.48
N ASP A 27 15.37 -16.12 -15.58
CA ASP A 27 14.67 -16.05 -14.29
C ASP A 27 13.69 -14.87 -14.29
N PRO A 28 12.47 -15.02 -13.75
CA PRO A 28 11.51 -13.92 -13.68
C PRO A 28 12.01 -12.83 -12.72
N VAL A 29 11.85 -11.57 -13.12
CA VAL A 29 12.01 -10.44 -12.19
C VAL A 29 10.86 -10.43 -11.16
N MET A 30 11.03 -9.66 -10.10
CA MET A 30 10.02 -9.52 -9.05
C MET A 30 8.69 -9.02 -9.63
N ASN A 31 7.57 -9.59 -9.16
CA ASN A 31 6.25 -9.08 -9.49
C ASN A 31 6.12 -7.59 -9.14
N GLU A 32 5.25 -6.88 -9.85
CA GLU A 32 5.02 -5.43 -9.73
C GLU A 32 6.16 -4.54 -10.24
N THR A 33 7.30 -5.11 -10.66
CA THR A 33 8.38 -4.37 -11.31
C THR A 33 7.83 -3.65 -12.55
N PRO A 34 7.99 -2.32 -12.68
CA PRO A 34 7.54 -1.58 -13.86
C PRO A 34 8.23 -2.10 -15.13
N CYS A 35 7.48 -2.27 -16.21
CA CYS A 35 7.99 -2.76 -17.49
C CYS A 35 7.30 -2.07 -18.68
N GLY A 36 7.93 -2.16 -19.85
CA GLY A 36 7.43 -1.61 -21.10
C GLY A 36 7.69 -0.11 -21.25
N PRO A 37 7.39 0.44 -22.43
CA PRO A 37 7.64 1.85 -22.70
C PRO A 37 6.75 2.73 -21.80
N PRO A 38 7.27 3.88 -21.33
CA PRO A 38 6.41 4.87 -20.70
C PRO A 38 5.26 5.24 -21.66
N GLY A 39 4.04 5.29 -21.13
CA GLY A 39 2.86 5.73 -21.86
C GLY A 39 2.97 7.19 -22.34
N GLN A 40 1.93 7.69 -23.00
CA GLN A 40 1.91 9.04 -23.61
C GLN A 40 2.20 10.18 -22.62
N ASP A 41 2.08 9.93 -21.31
CA ASP A 41 2.34 10.89 -20.23
C ASP A 41 3.53 10.51 -19.31
N GLY A 42 4.41 9.58 -19.72
CA GLY A 42 5.53 9.14 -18.89
C GLY A 42 5.17 8.09 -17.82
N LEU A 43 3.89 7.73 -17.71
CA LEU A 43 3.39 6.72 -16.78
C LEU A 43 3.71 5.32 -17.33
N VAL A 44 4.40 4.49 -16.55
CA VAL A 44 4.61 3.07 -16.92
C VAL A 44 3.28 2.34 -16.74
N LEU A 45 2.69 1.89 -17.84
CA LEU A 45 1.33 1.31 -17.88
C LEU A 45 1.32 -0.20 -17.68
N ALA A 46 2.45 -0.83 -17.38
CA ALA A 46 2.58 -2.26 -17.26
C ALA A 46 3.54 -2.66 -16.13
N ARG A 47 3.32 -3.86 -15.59
CA ARG A 47 4.13 -4.45 -14.53
C ARG A 47 4.40 -5.91 -14.82
N CYS A 48 5.51 -6.40 -14.30
CA CYS A 48 5.87 -7.80 -14.39
C CYS A 48 4.97 -8.64 -13.48
N GLU A 49 4.47 -9.74 -14.02
CA GLU A 49 3.73 -10.78 -13.30
C GLU A 49 4.21 -12.14 -13.80
N ASN A 50 4.89 -12.91 -12.94
CA ASN A 50 5.46 -14.22 -13.26
C ASN A 50 6.31 -14.21 -14.55
N GLY A 51 7.16 -13.20 -14.71
CA GLY A 51 8.05 -13.07 -15.87
C GLY A 51 7.41 -12.49 -17.14
N GLN A 52 6.14 -12.05 -17.08
CA GLN A 52 5.45 -11.42 -18.20
C GLN A 52 5.13 -9.96 -17.93
N CYS A 53 5.35 -9.09 -18.91
CA CYS A 53 4.95 -7.69 -18.83
C CYS A 53 3.45 -7.55 -19.15
N LEU A 54 2.63 -7.32 -18.13
CA LEU A 54 1.17 -7.18 -18.27
C LEU A 54 0.75 -5.73 -18.02
N PRO A 55 -0.20 -5.18 -18.81
CA PRO A 55 -0.72 -3.85 -18.57
C PRO A 55 -1.40 -3.79 -17.19
N ASP A 56 -1.12 -2.75 -16.42
CA ASP A 56 -1.77 -2.48 -15.14
C ASP A 56 -3.10 -1.77 -15.38
N LEU A 57 -4.17 -2.58 -15.46
CA LEU A 57 -5.53 -2.11 -15.72
C LEU A 57 -6.17 -1.37 -14.53
N CYS A 58 -5.42 -1.20 -13.43
CA CYS A 58 -5.82 -0.38 -12.29
C CYS A 58 -5.33 1.07 -12.38
N LEU A 59 -4.39 1.39 -13.27
CA LEU A 59 -3.94 2.77 -13.45
C LEU A 59 -5.08 3.65 -13.96
N ASN A 60 -5.40 4.71 -13.20
CA ASN A 60 -6.53 5.61 -13.44
C ASN A 60 -7.91 4.93 -13.41
N ARG A 61 -8.00 3.72 -12.85
CA ARG A 61 -9.27 3.05 -12.61
C ARG A 61 -9.65 3.21 -11.15
N ASP A 62 -10.69 4.00 -10.95
CA ASP A 62 -11.40 4.05 -9.68
C ASP A 62 -12.38 2.88 -9.64
N CYS A 63 -12.24 2.01 -8.64
CA CYS A 63 -13.21 0.95 -8.38
C CYS A 63 -14.52 1.48 -7.79
N GLY A 64 -14.56 2.77 -7.47
CA GLY A 64 -15.72 3.49 -7.01
C GLY A 64 -16.22 2.91 -5.70
N ASP A 65 -17.50 3.20 -5.44
CA ASP A 65 -18.20 2.78 -4.24
C ASP A 65 -19.40 1.90 -4.64
N PRO A 66 -19.19 0.59 -4.89
CA PRO A 66 -20.26 -0.32 -5.29
C PRO A 66 -21.21 -0.68 -4.15
N ASP A 67 -20.76 -0.63 -2.89
CA ASP A 67 -21.52 -1.02 -1.69
C ASP A 67 -22.08 0.18 -0.89
N GLY A 68 -21.77 1.41 -1.29
CA GLY A 68 -22.12 2.65 -0.59
C GLY A 68 -21.13 3.05 0.51
N ASN A 69 -19.96 2.42 0.55
CA ASN A 69 -18.79 2.75 1.34
C ASN A 69 -17.57 3.13 0.48
N SER A 70 -17.18 4.40 0.48
CA SER A 70 -15.98 4.90 -0.22
C SER A 70 -14.64 4.46 0.39
N CYS A 71 -14.64 3.54 1.36
CA CYS A 71 -13.45 2.95 1.98
C CYS A 71 -13.22 1.47 1.62
N THR A 72 -14.04 0.93 0.73
CA THR A 72 -13.94 -0.41 0.15
C THR A 72 -13.83 -0.30 -1.37
N GLY A 73 -13.41 -1.37 -2.05
CA GLY A 73 -13.23 -1.36 -3.51
C GLY A 73 -11.77 -1.17 -3.94
N VAL A 74 -10.93 -2.17 -3.71
CA VAL A 74 -9.52 -2.17 -4.15
C VAL A 74 -9.42 -2.73 -5.56
N CYS A 75 -8.74 -2.02 -6.46
CA CYS A 75 -8.41 -2.56 -7.77
C CYS A 75 -7.25 -3.55 -7.68
N ILE A 76 -7.47 -4.78 -8.15
CA ILE A 76 -6.48 -5.85 -8.17
C ILE A 76 -5.68 -5.78 -9.46
N SER A 77 -4.47 -5.25 -9.37
CA SER A 77 -3.48 -5.26 -10.45
C SER A 77 -2.99 -6.69 -10.72
N PRO A 78 -2.57 -6.99 -11.97
CA PRO A 78 -2.67 -6.16 -13.18
C PRO A 78 -4.05 -6.24 -13.87
N TYR A 79 -4.94 -7.11 -13.39
CA TYR A 79 -6.14 -7.53 -14.13
C TYR A 79 -7.29 -6.52 -14.13
N GLY A 80 -7.27 -5.54 -13.24
CA GLY A 80 -8.34 -4.55 -13.15
C GLY A 80 -9.64 -5.14 -12.63
N PHE A 81 -9.61 -6.16 -11.77
CA PHE A 81 -10.82 -6.57 -11.05
C PHE A 81 -10.96 -5.70 -9.80
N CYS A 82 -12.18 -5.26 -9.50
CA CYS A 82 -12.45 -4.58 -8.24
C CYS A 82 -12.81 -5.64 -7.20
N ASP A 83 -12.07 -5.64 -6.10
CA ASP A 83 -12.44 -6.36 -4.89
C ASP A 83 -13.23 -5.42 -4.00
N ASP A 84 -14.55 -5.57 -4.07
CA ASP A 84 -15.52 -4.73 -3.37
C ASP A 84 -15.48 -4.95 -1.84
N ASP A 85 -14.89 -6.06 -1.37
CA ASP A 85 -14.79 -6.38 0.07
C ASP A 85 -13.42 -5.97 0.66
N ALA A 86 -12.46 -5.58 -0.17
CA ALA A 86 -11.13 -5.18 0.28
C ALA A 86 -11.12 -3.74 0.82
N ASN A 87 -10.55 -3.56 2.01
CA ASN A 87 -10.37 -2.25 2.63
C ASN A 87 -9.31 -1.44 1.89
N LEU A 88 -9.64 -0.19 1.58
CA LEU A 88 -8.64 0.80 1.17
C LEU A 88 -7.64 1.07 2.32
N PRO A 89 -6.42 1.51 2.00
CA PRO A 89 -5.43 1.87 3.02
C PRO A 89 -5.95 2.93 3.99
N ASN A 90 -5.53 2.83 5.26
CA ASN A 90 -5.86 3.85 6.26
C ASN A 90 -5.32 5.23 5.83
N GLY A 91 -6.13 6.27 6.00
CA GLY A 91 -5.80 7.64 5.55
C GLY A 91 -6.17 7.94 4.09
N THR A 92 -6.68 6.96 3.33
CA THR A 92 -7.30 7.23 2.03
C THR A 92 -8.46 8.20 2.22
N THR A 93 -8.52 9.30 1.46
CA THR A 93 -9.61 10.26 1.55
C THR A 93 -10.93 9.63 1.09
N CYS A 94 -12.00 9.82 1.86
CA CYS A 94 -13.35 9.33 1.58
C CYS A 94 -14.39 10.44 1.80
N GLU A 95 -15.54 10.38 1.11
CA GLU A 95 -16.66 11.34 1.20
C GLU A 95 -16.27 12.85 1.24
N ASN A 96 -15.16 13.24 0.60
CA ASN A 96 -14.57 14.60 0.53
C ASN A 96 -14.09 15.23 1.86
N THR A 97 -14.44 14.68 3.02
CA THR A 97 -14.07 15.23 4.34
C THR A 97 -13.69 14.15 5.36
N GLY A 98 -13.54 12.90 4.92
CA GLY A 98 -13.19 11.77 5.77
C GLY A 98 -11.90 11.08 5.33
N GLU A 99 -11.42 10.20 6.19
CA GLU A 99 -10.33 9.27 5.94
C GLU A 99 -10.77 7.85 6.30
N CYS A 100 -10.32 6.89 5.51
CA CYS A 100 -10.58 5.48 5.77
C CYS A 100 -9.81 4.99 6.99
N PHE A 101 -10.49 4.24 7.85
CA PHE A 101 -9.88 3.51 8.94
C PHE A 101 -10.52 2.12 9.04
N ASN A 102 -9.74 1.07 8.80
CA ASN A 102 -10.20 -0.32 8.81
C ASN A 102 -11.45 -0.58 7.94
N GLY A 103 -11.54 0.09 6.79
CA GLY A 103 -12.65 -0.06 5.85
C GLY A 103 -13.85 0.84 6.13
N GLU A 104 -13.83 1.68 7.17
CA GLU A 104 -14.90 2.65 7.43
C GLU A 104 -14.44 4.08 7.13
N CYS A 105 -15.31 4.88 6.51
CA CYS A 105 -15.06 6.30 6.30
C CYS A 105 -15.35 7.10 7.58
N LEU A 106 -14.28 7.55 8.25
CA LEU A 106 -14.39 8.39 9.45
C LEU A 106 -14.14 9.86 9.09
N PRO A 107 -14.86 10.82 9.68
CA PRO A 107 -14.60 12.24 9.41
C PRO A 107 -13.17 12.62 9.81
N THR A 108 -12.50 13.46 9.01
CA THR A 108 -11.19 14.01 9.38
C THR A 108 -11.38 14.98 10.54
N ILE A 109 -11.20 14.49 11.76
CA ILE A 109 -11.10 15.34 12.94
C ILE A 109 -9.74 16.05 12.83
N PRO A 110 -9.66 17.38 13.00
CA PRO A 110 -8.37 18.07 12.99
C PRO A 110 -7.44 17.45 14.04
N ARG A 111 -6.27 16.97 13.61
CA ARG A 111 -5.17 16.70 14.54
C ARG A 111 -4.92 17.98 15.35
N CYS A 112 -4.65 17.82 16.65
CA CYS A 112 -4.33 18.95 17.52
C CYS A 112 -3.25 19.81 16.87
N GLN A 113 -3.40 21.15 16.92
CA GLN A 113 -2.37 22.05 16.37
C GLN A 113 -1.02 21.89 17.09
N ARG A 114 -1.03 21.32 18.30
CA ARG A 114 0.14 20.88 19.09
C ARG A 114 -0.24 19.62 19.88
N ASP A 115 0.66 18.63 19.93
CA ASP A 115 0.57 17.44 20.80
C ASP A 115 0.13 17.81 22.22
N SER A 116 0.75 18.85 22.78
CA SER A 116 0.57 19.27 24.17
C SER A 116 -0.84 19.71 24.57
N ASP A 117 -1.73 19.95 23.60
CA ASP A 117 -3.07 20.48 23.88
C ASP A 117 -4.07 19.36 24.23
N CYS A 118 -3.73 18.09 23.99
CA CYS A 118 -4.62 16.95 24.19
C CYS A 118 -3.90 15.64 24.51
N GLU A 119 -2.72 15.71 25.11
CA GLU A 119 -1.93 14.51 25.42
C GLU A 119 -2.55 13.69 26.57
N ASP A 120 -2.96 12.44 26.33
CA ASP A 120 -3.35 11.50 27.39
C ASP A 120 -2.17 10.71 28.01
N PHE A 121 -0.96 10.93 27.49
CA PHE A 121 0.28 10.25 27.86
C PHE A 121 0.25 8.73 27.64
N ASN A 122 -0.53 8.27 26.68
CA ASN A 122 -0.58 6.89 26.28
C ASN A 122 -0.12 6.74 24.82
N ASP A 123 1.11 6.25 24.65
CA ASP A 123 1.71 5.95 23.34
C ASP A 123 0.87 5.01 22.45
N CYS A 124 -0.18 4.38 23.00
CA CYS A 124 -1.09 3.47 22.31
C CYS A 124 -2.46 4.06 21.99
N THR A 125 -2.61 5.37 22.12
CA THR A 125 -3.76 6.13 21.64
C THR A 125 -3.28 7.24 20.71
N GLU A 126 -4.11 7.62 19.74
CA GLU A 126 -3.90 8.82 18.95
C GLU A 126 -4.74 9.96 19.54
N ASP A 127 -4.07 11.03 19.97
CA ASP A 127 -4.71 12.20 20.56
C ASP A 127 -5.38 13.08 19.49
N ARG A 128 -6.70 13.20 19.59
CA ARG A 128 -7.51 13.96 18.62
C ARG A 128 -8.21 15.13 19.31
N CYS A 129 -8.04 16.33 18.74
CA CYS A 129 -8.67 17.54 19.24
C CYS A 129 -9.99 17.81 18.54
N GLN A 130 -11.11 17.66 19.24
CA GLN A 130 -12.37 18.28 18.85
C GLN A 130 -12.48 19.69 19.46
N ALA A 131 -13.33 20.52 18.87
CA ALA A 131 -13.48 21.94 19.24
C ALA A 131 -13.68 22.21 20.74
N THR A 132 -14.16 21.23 21.51
CA THR A 132 -14.41 21.38 22.96
C THR A 132 -13.98 20.18 23.81
N PHE A 133 -13.44 19.10 23.25
CA PHE A 133 -13.02 17.92 24.02
C PHE A 133 -11.92 17.12 23.30
N CYS A 134 -11.23 16.30 24.09
CA CYS A 134 -10.21 15.37 23.64
C CYS A 134 -10.79 14.00 23.38
N ASP A 135 -10.44 13.41 22.24
CA ASP A 135 -10.78 12.05 21.87
C ASP A 135 -9.50 11.21 21.72
N PHE A 136 -9.57 9.94 22.11
CA PHE A 136 -8.41 9.06 22.24
C PHE A 136 -8.71 7.73 21.57
N ASP A 137 -8.33 7.60 20.30
CA ASP A 137 -8.55 6.39 19.53
C ASP A 137 -7.40 5.41 19.79
N SER A 138 -7.73 4.15 20.14
CA SER A 138 -6.71 3.13 20.35
C SER A 138 -5.96 2.82 19.05
N LEU A 139 -4.63 2.81 19.12
CA LEU A 139 -3.78 2.39 18.01
C LEU A 139 -3.93 0.88 17.75
N PRO A 140 -3.68 0.42 16.51
CA PRO A 140 -3.73 -0.99 16.16
C PRO A 140 -2.81 -1.86 17.04
N ASN A 141 -3.23 -3.10 17.28
CA ASN A 141 -2.41 -4.06 18.00
C ASN A 141 -1.08 -4.30 17.27
N GLY A 142 0.04 -4.31 18.00
CA GLY A 142 1.38 -4.46 17.44
C GLY A 142 2.05 -3.13 17.05
N THR A 143 1.35 -2.00 17.14
CA THR A 143 1.96 -0.67 16.96
C THR A 143 3.06 -0.48 18.00
N PRO A 144 4.29 -0.06 17.63
CA PRO A 144 5.36 0.16 18.60
C PRO A 144 5.01 1.26 19.60
N CYS A 145 5.35 1.06 20.87
CA CYS A 145 5.17 2.03 21.94
C CYS A 145 6.34 1.96 22.94
N GLY A 146 6.61 3.05 23.66
CA GLY A 146 7.73 3.11 24.60
C GLY A 146 9.09 2.76 23.96
N LEU A 147 9.97 2.13 24.74
CA LEU A 147 11.30 1.74 24.28
C LEU A 147 11.34 0.36 23.60
N ASN A 148 10.52 -0.59 24.06
CA ASN A 148 10.48 -1.98 23.55
C ASN A 148 9.06 -2.59 23.65
N GLY A 149 8.02 -1.75 23.65
CA GLY A 149 6.64 -2.18 23.82
C GLY A 149 5.87 -2.28 22.50
N GLN A 150 4.73 -2.96 22.57
CA GLN A 150 3.71 -2.92 21.52
C GLN A 150 2.34 -2.66 22.13
N CYS A 151 1.50 -1.97 21.37
CA CYS A 151 0.13 -1.70 21.74
C CYS A 151 -0.73 -2.95 21.68
N PHE A 152 -1.53 -3.17 22.73
CA PHE A 152 -2.58 -4.17 22.79
C PHE A 152 -3.79 -3.62 23.52
N PHE A 153 -4.95 -3.61 22.85
CA PHE A 153 -6.21 -3.08 23.41
C PHE A 153 -6.06 -1.66 24.01
N GLY A 154 -5.33 -0.78 23.32
CA GLY A 154 -5.13 0.60 23.73
C GLY A 154 -4.12 0.80 24.87
N GLY A 155 -3.37 -0.23 25.27
CA GLY A 155 -2.30 -0.12 26.27
C GLY A 155 -0.96 -0.59 25.74
N CYS A 156 0.13 0.05 26.19
CA CYS A 156 1.48 -0.37 25.86
C CYS A 156 1.91 -1.57 26.71
N LEU A 157 2.21 -2.71 26.07
CA LEU A 157 2.80 -3.88 26.71
C LEU A 157 4.30 -3.94 26.41
N ASP A 158 5.13 -3.75 27.43
CA ASP A 158 6.58 -3.89 27.34
C ASP A 158 7.00 -5.37 27.35
N PHE A 159 7.92 -5.71 26.44
CA PHE A 159 8.61 -7.00 26.43
C PHE A 159 10.00 -6.82 27.03
N PHE A 160 10.13 -7.07 28.34
CA PHE A 160 11.39 -7.01 29.09
C PHE A 160 12.31 -8.21 28.81
#